data_AF-A0A2Z6CV17-F1
#
_entry.id   AF-A0A2Z6CV17-F1
#
_cell.length_a   1.000
_cell.length_b   1.000
_cell.length_c   1.000
_cell.angle_alpha   90.00
_cell.angle_beta   90.00
_cell.angle_gamma   90.00
#
_symmetry.space_group_name_H-M   'P 1'
#
loop_
_entity.id
_entity.type
_entity.pdbx_description
1 polymer ?
#
loop_
_entity_poly.entity_id
_entity_poly.type
_entity_poly.pdbx_seq_one_letter_code
_entity_poly.pdbx_strand_id
1 'polypeptide(L)'
;MDKRKPMKLTPTVAEVKLFGKEIGIENIPIFDGYEEWWNVLHEIGHYAVKSDAYIQLWQKLQGATIASKSGQIKVWEAQTP
;
A
#
# COMPACT_ATOMS: atom_id res chain seq x y z
N MET A 1 -23.51 9.21 34.39
CA MET A 1 -22.39 9.56 33.49
C MET A 1 -21.82 8.27 32.93
N ASP A 2 -22.01 8.04 31.64
CA ASP A 2 -21.52 6.85 30.95
C ASP A 2 -20.00 6.97 30.76
N LYS A 3 -19.23 6.02 31.32
CA LYS A 3 -17.75 6.02 31.35
C LYS A 3 -17.16 5.27 30.15
N ARG A 4 -17.77 5.36 28.96
CA ARG A 4 -17.17 4.77 27.75
C ARG A 4 -15.88 5.52 27.43
N LYS A 5 -14.76 4.82 27.66
CA LYS A 5 -13.41 5.18 27.21
C LYS A 5 -13.51 5.62 25.74
N PRO A 6 -12.90 6.74 25.32
CA PRO A 6 -12.97 7.16 23.92
C PRO A 6 -12.43 6.03 23.05
N MET A 7 -13.29 5.50 22.18
CA MET A 7 -12.92 4.45 21.24
C MET A 7 -11.94 5.07 20.26
N LYS A 8 -10.71 4.56 20.21
CA LYS A 8 -9.72 4.98 19.22
C LYS A 8 -10.23 4.52 17.86
N LEU A 9 -10.86 5.43 17.12
CA LEU A 9 -11.54 5.14 15.84
C LEU A 9 -10.54 4.91 14.70
N THR A 10 -9.31 5.40 14.83
CA THR A 10 -8.28 5.33 13.79
C THR A 10 -7.24 4.28 14.16
N PRO A 11 -7.06 3.22 13.36
CA PRO A 11 -6.01 2.25 13.61
C PRO A 11 -4.64 2.87 13.34
N THR A 12 -3.64 2.37 14.03
CA THR A 12 -2.23 2.64 13.74
C THR A 12 -1.77 1.78 12.57
N VAL A 13 -0.71 2.22 11.92
CA VAL A 13 -0.02 1.43 10.88
C VAL A 13 0.40 0.05 11.40
N ALA A 14 0.85 -0.03 12.65
CA ALA A 14 1.25 -1.30 13.27
C ALA A 14 0.07 -2.27 13.41
N GLU A 15 -1.10 -1.78 13.85
CA GLU A 15 -2.33 -2.57 13.93
C GLU A 15 -2.77 -3.08 12.55
N VAL A 16 -2.68 -2.25 11.52
CA VAL A 16 -3.01 -2.65 10.14
C VAL A 16 -2.01 -3.67 9.58
N LYS A 17 -0.71 -3.51 9.84
CA LYS A 17 0.32 -4.49 9.45
C LYS A 17 0.13 -5.83 10.16
N LEU A 18 -0.25 -5.81 11.43
CA LEU A 18 -0.57 -7.02 12.18
C LEU A 18 -1.77 -7.74 11.55
N PHE A 19 -2.84 -7.01 11.23
CA PHE A 19 -3.99 -7.56 10.52
C PHE A 19 -3.60 -8.23 9.18
N GLY A 20 -2.77 -7.56 8.37
CA GLY A 20 -2.26 -8.14 7.12
C GLY A 20 -1.55 -9.48 7.35
N LYS A 21 -0.67 -9.53 8.34
CA LYS A 21 0.04 -10.76 8.72
C LYS A 21 -0.92 -11.88 9.16
N GLU A 22 -1.95 -11.56 9.93
CA GLU A 22 -2.96 -12.53 10.40
C GLU A 22 -3.73 -13.17 9.23
N ILE A 23 -3.89 -12.47 8.11
CA ILE A 23 -4.53 -12.99 6.89
C ILE A 23 -3.51 -13.51 5.86
N GLY A 24 -2.24 -13.64 6.21
CA GLY A 24 -1.18 -14.16 5.33
C GLY A 24 -0.66 -13.19 4.28
N ILE A 25 -0.96 -11.90 4.40
CA ILE A 25 -0.47 -10.84 3.51
C ILE A 25 0.60 -10.05 4.25
N GLU A 26 1.87 -10.36 3.97
CA GLU A 26 3.02 -9.72 4.61
C GLU A 26 4.03 -9.18 3.58
N ASN A 27 4.93 -8.31 4.05
CA ASN A 27 6.01 -7.72 3.26
C ASN A 27 5.54 -6.95 2.01
N ILE A 28 4.33 -6.37 2.06
CA ILE A 28 3.83 -5.51 0.98
C ILE A 28 4.69 -4.24 0.87
N PRO A 29 5.10 -3.85 -0.34
CA PRO A 29 5.84 -2.62 -0.56
C PRO A 29 4.91 -1.42 -0.35
N ILE A 30 5.28 -0.55 0.58
CA ILE A 30 4.66 0.76 0.76
C ILE A 30 5.68 1.79 0.32
N PHE A 31 5.27 2.76 -0.50
CA PHE A 31 6.15 3.81 -0.98
C PHE A 31 6.49 4.81 0.13
N ASP A 32 7.74 5.29 0.11
CA ASP A 32 8.22 6.28 1.07
C ASP A 32 7.34 7.55 1.06
N GLY A 33 6.91 7.98 2.24
CA GLY A 33 6.02 9.14 2.42
C GLY A 33 4.52 8.83 2.27
N TYR A 34 4.15 7.57 2.07
CA TYR A 34 2.76 7.10 1.98
C TYR A 34 2.38 6.14 3.12
N GLU A 35 3.12 6.09 4.23
CA GLU A 35 2.98 5.11 5.32
C GLU A 35 1.77 5.36 6.25
N GLU A 36 0.73 6.02 5.77
CA GLU A 36 -0.51 6.20 6.52
C GLU A 36 -1.29 4.87 6.63
N TRP A 37 -1.99 4.67 7.75
CA TRP A 37 -2.70 3.40 8.04
C TRP A 37 -3.66 2.98 6.92
N TRP A 38 -4.33 3.95 6.28
CA TRP A 38 -5.30 3.69 5.22
C TRP A 38 -4.63 3.30 3.91
N ASN A 39 -3.43 3.79 3.62
CA ASN A 39 -2.62 3.34 2.48
C ASN A 39 -2.18 1.90 2.69
N VAL A 40 -1.69 1.58 3.89
CA VAL A 40 -1.28 0.21 4.22
C VAL A 40 -2.47 -0.74 4.09
N LEU A 41 -3.65 -0.36 4.58
CA LEU A 41 -4.85 -1.19 4.46
C LEU A 41 -5.31 -1.35 3.00
N HIS A 42 -5.21 -0.27 2.21
CA HIS A 42 -5.52 -0.29 0.78
C HIS A 42 -4.61 -1.25 0.02
N GLU A 43 -3.30 -1.19 0.25
CA GLU A 43 -2.34 -2.11 -0.37
C GLU A 43 -2.57 -3.56 0.09
N ILE A 44 -2.80 -3.83 1.38
CA ILE A 44 -3.21 -5.17 1.85
C ILE A 44 -4.43 -5.68 1.06
N GLY A 45 -5.42 -4.81 0.84
CA GLY A 45 -6.62 -5.11 0.06
C GLY A 45 -6.31 -5.53 -1.37
N HIS A 46 -5.36 -4.88 -2.04
CA HIS A 46 -4.90 -5.31 -3.36
C HIS A 46 -4.35 -6.73 -3.34
N TYR A 47 -3.41 -7.01 -2.45
CA TYR A 47 -2.76 -8.33 -2.36
C TYR A 47 -3.70 -9.45 -1.90
N ALA A 48 -4.75 -9.12 -1.12
CA ALA A 48 -5.70 -10.11 -0.64
C ALA A 48 -6.67 -10.62 -1.73
N VAL A 49 -6.99 -9.80 -2.74
CA VAL A 49 -8.10 -10.10 -3.68
C VAL A 49 -7.77 -10.01 -5.16
N LYS A 50 -6.64 -9.40 -5.53
CA LYS A 50 -6.27 -9.19 -6.94
C LYS A 50 -5.31 -10.28 -7.39
N SER A 51 -5.35 -10.59 -8.69
CA SER A 51 -4.42 -11.55 -9.29
C SER A 51 -3.00 -10.99 -9.35
N ASP A 52 -2.01 -11.89 -9.40
CA ASP A 52 -0.60 -11.51 -9.51
C ASP A 52 -0.33 -10.62 -10.72
N ALA A 53 -0.98 -10.86 -11.85
CA ALA A 53 -0.86 -10.04 -13.05
C ALA A 53 -1.32 -8.59 -12.81
N TYR A 54 -2.40 -8.39 -12.04
CA TYR A 54 -2.83 -7.06 -11.64
C TYR A 54 -1.80 -6.40 -10.74
N ILE A 55 -1.29 -7.14 -9.73
CA ILE A 55 -0.29 -6.61 -8.79
C ILE A 55 0.98 -6.16 -9.52
N GLN A 56 1.48 -6.96 -10.46
CA GLN A 56 2.65 -6.60 -11.27
C GLN A 56 2.42 -5.32 -12.09
N LEU A 57 1.25 -5.19 -12.73
CA LEU A 57 0.90 -3.99 -13.49
C LEU A 57 0.76 -2.77 -12.57
N TRP A 58 0.10 -2.94 -11.43
CA TRP A 58 -0.11 -1.91 -10.41
C TRP A 58 1.22 -1.35 -9.89
N GLN A 59 2.16 -2.23 -9.51
CA GLN A 59 3.48 -1.82 -9.06
C GLN A 59 4.26 -1.05 -10.14
N LYS A 60 4.19 -1.51 -11.40
CA LYS A 60 4.86 -0.83 -12.53
C LYS A 60 4.33 0.59 -12.72
N LEU A 61 3.01 0.77 -12.65
CA LEU A 61 2.37 2.07 -12.86
C LEU A 61 2.49 2.99 -11.64
N GLN A 62 2.40 2.46 -10.42
CA GLN A 62 2.64 3.24 -9.19
C GLN A 62 4.08 3.74 -9.15
N GLY A 63 5.06 2.88 -9.42
CA GLY A 63 6.47 3.26 -9.49
C GLY A 63 6.71 4.38 -10.51
N ALA A 64 6.09 4.30 -11.69
CA ALA A 64 6.17 5.34 -12.70
C ALA A 64 5.50 6.67 -12.26
N THR A 65 4.38 6.59 -11.55
CA THR A 65 3.64 7.77 -11.04
C THR A 65 4.37 8.47 -9.89
N ILE A 66 5.07 7.71 -9.06
CA ILE A 66 5.83 8.27 -7.93
C ILE A 66 7.16 8.85 -8.41
N ALA A 67 7.85 8.16 -9.34
CA ALA A 67 9.01 8.69 -10.05
C ALA A 67 8.68 10.00 -10.79
N SER A 68 7.47 10.14 -11.33
CA SER A 68 7.04 11.40 -11.96
C SER A 68 6.80 12.54 -10.99
N LYS A 69 6.24 12.25 -9.81
CA LYS A 69 6.04 13.24 -8.75
C LYS A 69 7.34 13.65 -8.04
N SER A 70 8.32 12.76 -7.94
CA SER A 70 9.63 13.05 -7.33
C SER A 70 10.61 13.77 -8.27
N GLY A 71 10.21 14.07 -9.52
CA GLY A 71 11.09 14.65 -10.54
C GLY A 71 12.15 13.68 -11.07
N GLN A 72 12.07 12.40 -10.70
CA GLN A 72 12.98 11.33 -11.12
C GLN A 72 12.40 10.51 -12.28
N ILE A 73 11.88 11.16 -13.32
CA ILE A 73 11.51 10.42 -14.54
C ILE A 73 12.79 10.14 -15.34
N LYS A 74 13.39 8.97 -15.13
CA LYS A 74 13.98 8.26 -16.27
C LYS A 74 12.83 7.51 -16.92
N VAL A 75 12.38 8.01 -18.06
CA VAL A 75 11.46 7.29 -18.94
C VAL A 75 12.16 5.97 -19.25
N TRP A 76 11.72 4.88 -18.62
CA TRP A 76 12.02 3.56 -19.12
C TRP A 76 11.15 3.40 -20.34
N GLU A 77 11.66 3.87 -21.48
CA GLU A 77 11.15 3.43 -22.78
C GLU A 77 11.22 1.92 -22.74
N ALA A 78 10.03 1.29 -22.69
CA ALA A 78 9.92 -0.11 -22.95
C ALA A 78 10.43 -0.30 -24.38
N GLN A 79 11.67 -0.78 -24.51
CA GLN A 79 12.13 -1.44 -25.71
C GLN A 79 11.28 -2.69 -25.86
N THR A 80 10.12 -2.55 -26.49
CA THR A 80 9.51 -3.64 -27.24
C THR A 80 10.38 -3.86 -28.49
N PRO A 81 10.70 -5.12 -28.83
CA PRO A 81 11.45 -5.45 -30.05
C PRO A 81 10.73 -5.02 -31.32
#